data_AF-A0A7S3CRU0-F1
#
_entry.id   AF-A0A7S3CRU0-F1
#
_cell.length_a   1.000
_cell.length_b   1.000
_cell.length_c   1.000
_cell.angle_alpha   90.00
_cell.angle_beta   90.00
_cell.angle_gamma   90.00
#
_symmetry.space_group_name_H-M   'P 1'
#
loop_
_entity.id
_entity.type
_entity.pdbx_description
1 polymer ?
#
loop_
_entity_poly.entity_id
_entity_poly.type
_entity_poly.pdbx_seq_one_letter_code
_entity_poly.pdbx_strand_id
1 'polypeptide(L)'
;TGQDVAIQAIGLMVLGWAIAFNLDQARGNEFPTLTAIAIFGTFISYIYSAPPLKLKANGWQGTYALGASYIALPWWAGMAVFDADTLTPEIVAITLMYSIAGLGIAIVNDFKSIEGDRELGLQSIPV
;
A
#
# COMPACT_ATOMS: atom_id res chain seq x y z
N THR A 1 13.82 15.12 -15.86
CA THR A 1 13.81 16.12 -14.76
C THR A 1 12.77 15.73 -13.72
N GLY A 2 12.67 16.40 -12.56
CA GLY A 2 11.65 16.07 -11.54
C GLY A 2 10.20 16.18 -12.03
N GLN A 3 9.96 16.98 -13.08
CA GLN A 3 8.66 17.11 -13.73
C GLN A 3 8.24 15.83 -14.47
N ASP A 4 9.16 15.16 -15.18
CA ASP A 4 8.85 13.93 -15.91
C ASP A 4 8.38 12.82 -14.97
N VAL A 5 9.03 12.69 -13.81
CA VAL A 5 8.67 11.71 -12.77
C VAL A 5 7.28 12.02 -12.19
N ALA A 6 6.97 13.30 -11.94
CA ALA A 6 5.67 13.70 -11.43
C ALA A 6 4.55 13.38 -12.44
N ILE A 7 4.78 13.67 -13.72
CA ILE A 7 3.82 13.35 -14.80
C ILE A 7 3.60 11.84 -14.90
N GLN A 8 4.67 11.04 -14.84
CA GLN A 8 4.55 9.58 -14.85
C GLN A 8 3.78 9.06 -13.64
N ALA A 9 4.09 9.55 -12.43
CA ALA A 9 3.41 9.14 -11.21
C ALA A 9 1.91 9.46 -11.26
N ILE A 10 1.55 10.69 -11.64
CA ILE A 10 0.15 11.12 -11.77
C ILE A 10 -0.55 10.33 -12.89
N GLY A 11 0.12 10.14 -14.02
CA GLY A 11 -0.41 9.37 -15.14
C GLY A 11 -0.74 7.93 -14.77
N LEU A 12 0.19 7.23 -14.10
CA LEU A 12 0.00 5.86 -13.61
C LEU A 12 -1.09 5.79 -12.55
N MET A 13 -1.16 6.77 -11.65
CA MET A 13 -2.20 6.86 -10.62
C MET A 13 -3.60 7.00 -11.23
N VAL A 14 -3.77 7.98 -12.13
CA VAL A 14 -5.07 8.22 -12.80
C VAL A 14 -5.46 7.02 -13.66
N LEU A 15 -4.50 6.42 -14.38
CA LEU A 15 -4.74 5.22 -15.16
C LEU A 15 -5.18 4.05 -14.27
N GLY A 16 -4.52 3.85 -13.13
CA GLY A 16 -4.88 2.82 -12.16
C GLY A 16 -6.30 3.00 -11.62
N TRP A 17 -6.68 4.23 -11.25
CA TRP A 17 -8.04 4.54 -10.82
C TRP A 17 -9.07 4.35 -11.92
N ALA A 18 -8.76 4.74 -13.15
CA ALA A 18 -9.64 4.54 -14.30
C ALA A 18 -9.87 3.04 -14.56
N ILE A 19 -8.83 2.21 -14.50
CA ILE A 19 -8.94 0.75 -14.66
C ILE A 19 -9.81 0.17 -13.54
N ALA A 20 -9.56 0.56 -12.28
CA ALA A 20 -10.34 0.09 -11.13
C ALA A 20 -11.83 0.43 -11.29
N PHE A 21 -12.14 1.66 -11.66
CA PHE A 21 -13.52 2.11 -11.87
C PHE A 21 -14.21 1.36 -13.02
N ASN A 22 -13.53 1.17 -14.15
CA ASN A 22 -14.10 0.41 -15.26
C ASN A 22 -14.36 -1.05 -14.88
N LEU A 23 -13.51 -1.65 -14.04
CA LEU A 23 -13.70 -3.02 -13.55
C LEU A 23 -14.87 -3.12 -12.58
N ASP A 24 -15.03 -2.18 -11.64
CA ASP A 24 -16.20 -2.14 -10.75
C ASP A 24 -17.50 -2.06 -11.57
N GLN A 25 -17.53 -1.21 -12.60
CA GLN A 25 -18.69 -1.07 -13.49
C GLN A 25 -18.94 -2.34 -14.33
N ALA A 26 -17.89 -2.97 -14.84
CA ALA A 26 -18.00 -4.21 -15.61
C ALA A 26 -18.47 -5.40 -14.76
N ARG A 27 -18.19 -5.37 -13.44
CA ARG A 27 -18.62 -6.39 -12.48
C ARG A 27 -20.00 -6.12 -11.89
N GLY A 28 -20.53 -4.91 -12.05
CA GLY A 28 -21.83 -4.53 -11.49
C GLY A 28 -21.79 -4.46 -9.96
N ASN A 29 -20.63 -4.13 -9.38
CA ASN A 29 -20.50 -3.97 -7.92
C ASN A 29 -21.43 -2.82 -7.46
N GLU A 30 -22.24 -3.04 -6.41
CA GLU A 30 -23.16 -2.01 -5.88
C GLU A 30 -22.41 -0.76 -5.38
N PHE A 31 -21.22 -0.99 -4.80
CA PHE A 31 -20.27 0.03 -4.39
C PHE A 31 -18.95 -0.19 -5.14
N PRO A 32 -18.25 0.88 -5.60
CA PRO A 32 -16.99 0.76 -6.32
C PRO A 32 -15.83 0.40 -5.37
N THR A 33 -15.88 -0.82 -4.82
CA THR A 33 -14.98 -1.34 -3.80
C THR A 33 -13.54 -1.38 -4.29
N LEU A 34 -13.30 -1.80 -5.55
CA LEU A 34 -11.96 -1.85 -6.10
C LEU A 34 -11.37 -0.45 -6.25
N THR A 35 -12.17 0.50 -6.74
CA THR A 35 -11.77 1.91 -6.86
C THR A 35 -11.44 2.51 -5.50
N ALA A 36 -12.26 2.23 -4.48
CA ALA A 36 -12.00 2.68 -3.11
C ALA A 36 -10.67 2.11 -2.57
N ILE A 37 -10.39 0.83 -2.79
CA ILE A 37 -9.13 0.19 -2.42
C ILE A 37 -7.95 0.83 -3.17
N ALA A 38 -8.09 1.12 -4.46
CA ALA A 38 -7.04 1.75 -5.25
C ALA A 38 -6.71 3.17 -4.75
N ILE A 39 -7.74 3.97 -4.44
CA ILE A 39 -7.57 5.31 -3.86
C ILE A 39 -6.92 5.21 -2.48
N PHE A 40 -7.38 4.29 -1.64
CA PHE A 40 -6.81 4.06 -0.31
C PHE A 40 -5.33 3.64 -0.39
N GLY A 41 -4.98 2.69 -1.25
CA GLY A 41 -3.59 2.27 -1.46
C GLY A 41 -2.71 3.41 -1.99
N THR A 42 -3.24 4.25 -2.86
CA THR A 42 -2.54 5.46 -3.34
C THR A 42 -2.29 6.44 -2.20
N PHE A 43 -3.28 6.65 -1.33
CA PHE A 43 -3.14 7.48 -0.13
C PHE A 43 -2.07 6.93 0.82
N ILE A 44 -2.07 5.61 1.09
CA ILE A 44 -1.03 4.95 1.90
C ILE A 44 0.35 5.16 1.29
N SER A 45 0.50 4.99 -0.03
CA SER A 45 1.76 5.23 -0.74
C SER A 45 2.25 6.67 -0.59
N TYR A 46 1.35 7.64 -0.68
CA TYR A 46 1.66 9.05 -0.47
C TYR A 46 2.15 9.31 0.96
N ILE A 47 1.38 8.93 1.99
CA ILE A 47 1.76 9.19 3.39
C ILE A 47 2.98 8.38 3.86
N TYR A 48 3.29 7.27 3.17
CA TYR A 48 4.51 6.51 3.41
C TYR A 48 5.76 7.33 3.06
N SER A 49 5.72 8.09 1.96
CA SER A 49 6.89 8.79 1.43
C SER A 49 6.93 10.30 1.69
N ALA A 50 5.76 10.96 1.75
CA ALA A 50 5.63 12.41 1.80
C ALA A 50 5.17 12.95 3.19
N PRO A 51 5.49 14.21 3.53
CA PRO A 51 4.96 14.88 4.72
C PRO A 51 3.42 15.02 4.67
N PRO A 52 2.71 15.12 5.81
CA PRO A 52 3.23 15.35 7.17
C PRO A 52 3.62 14.08 7.95
N LEU A 53 3.15 12.90 7.56
CA LEU A 53 3.38 11.65 8.31
C LEU A 53 4.70 10.99 7.97
N LYS A 54 5.02 10.84 6.67
CA LYS A 54 6.23 10.19 6.16
C LYS A 54 6.57 8.89 6.93
N LEU A 55 5.68 7.90 6.86
CA LEU A 55 5.75 6.68 7.70
C LEU A 55 7.09 5.96 7.62
N LYS A 56 7.78 6.01 6.46
CA LYS A 56 9.11 5.41 6.29
C LYS A 56 10.18 5.98 7.23
N ALA A 57 9.95 7.13 7.84
CA ALA A 57 10.85 7.69 8.85
C ALA A 57 10.78 6.95 10.19
N ASN A 58 9.69 6.20 10.43
CA ASN A 58 9.48 5.38 11.63
C ASN A 58 9.57 3.89 11.26
N GLY A 59 10.53 3.18 11.85
CA GLY A 59 10.79 1.78 11.54
C GLY A 59 9.66 0.80 11.85
N TRP A 60 8.72 1.12 12.75
CA TRP A 60 7.58 0.23 13.01
C TRP A 60 6.43 0.51 12.06
N GLN A 61 6.02 1.78 11.96
CA GLN A 61 4.88 2.19 11.15
C GLN A 61 5.17 2.05 9.66
N GLY A 62 6.37 2.43 9.22
CA GLY A 62 6.82 2.28 7.84
C GLY A 62 6.84 0.81 7.42
N THR A 63 7.51 -0.04 8.21
CA THR A 63 7.68 -1.46 7.92
C THR A 63 6.34 -2.20 7.95
N TYR A 64 5.41 -1.83 8.83
CA TYR A 64 4.05 -2.38 8.82
C TYR A 64 3.25 -1.90 7.61
N ALA A 65 3.28 -0.61 7.29
CA ALA A 65 2.57 -0.07 6.12
C ALA A 65 3.07 -0.72 4.82
N LEU A 66 4.39 -0.97 4.73
CA LEU A 66 4.99 -1.71 3.63
C LEU A 66 4.47 -3.15 3.60
N GLY A 67 4.56 -3.90 4.70
CA GLY A 67 4.08 -5.28 4.79
C GLY A 67 2.59 -5.43 4.46
N ALA A 68 1.74 -4.53 4.98
CA ALA A 68 0.32 -4.50 4.69
C ALA A 68 0.02 -4.21 3.21
N SER A 69 0.82 -3.34 2.56
CA SER A 69 0.66 -3.03 1.15
C SER A 69 0.99 -4.20 0.20
N TYR A 70 1.79 -5.17 0.65
CA TYR A 70 2.13 -6.36 -0.14
C TYR A 70 1.19 -7.54 0.09
N ILE A 71 0.40 -7.53 1.18
CA ILE A 71 -0.42 -8.66 1.58
C ILE A 71 -1.90 -8.29 1.58
N ALA A 72 -2.31 -7.36 2.45
CA ALA A 72 -3.72 -7.05 2.64
C ALA A 72 -4.33 -6.32 1.42
N LEU A 73 -3.69 -5.24 0.95
CA LEU A 73 -4.24 -4.46 -0.17
C LEU A 73 -4.39 -5.24 -1.49
N PRO A 74 -3.39 -6.04 -1.94
CA PRO A 74 -3.53 -6.84 -3.14
C PRO A 74 -4.57 -7.94 -2.98
N TRP A 75 -4.71 -8.51 -1.77
CA TRP A 75 -5.73 -9.50 -1.48
C TRP A 75 -7.14 -8.91 -1.61
N TRP A 76 -7.37 -7.75 -1.00
CA TRP A 76 -8.66 -7.05 -1.10
C TRP A 76 -8.99 -6.65 -2.52
N ALA A 77 -7.99 -6.14 -3.27
CA ALA A 77 -8.17 -5.79 -4.68
C ALA A 77 -8.56 -7.02 -5.51
N GLY A 78 -7.92 -8.17 -5.26
CA GLY A 78 -8.28 -9.44 -5.91
C GLY A 78 -9.73 -9.83 -5.63
N MET A 79 -10.14 -9.82 -4.36
CA MET A 79 -11.52 -10.15 -3.99
C MET A 79 -12.52 -9.17 -4.61
N ALA A 80 -12.25 -7.86 -4.56
CA ALA A 80 -13.11 -6.85 -5.16
C ALA A 80 -13.28 -7.00 -6.69
N VAL A 81 -12.28 -7.56 -7.40
CA VAL A 81 -12.36 -7.84 -8.84
C VAL A 81 -13.21 -9.08 -9.14
N PHE A 82 -13.09 -10.13 -8.33
CA PHE A 82 -13.73 -11.43 -8.61
C PHE A 82 -15.12 -11.53 -7.99
N ASP A 83 -15.26 -11.14 -6.73
CA ASP A 83 -16.50 -11.15 -5.95
C ASP A 83 -16.34 -10.23 -4.72
N ALA A 84 -16.86 -9.01 -4.81
CA ALA A 84 -16.72 -8.00 -3.75
C ALA A 84 -17.47 -8.38 -2.46
N ASP A 85 -18.52 -9.19 -2.53
CA ASP A 85 -19.33 -9.59 -1.38
C ASP A 85 -18.57 -10.54 -0.45
N THR A 86 -17.54 -11.20 -0.97
CA THR A 86 -16.63 -12.05 -0.18
C THR A 86 -15.66 -11.25 0.69
N LEU A 87 -15.51 -9.95 0.47
CA LEU A 87 -14.65 -9.08 1.27
C LEU A 87 -15.36 -8.69 2.58
N THR A 88 -15.55 -9.68 3.45
CA THR A 88 -16.21 -9.47 4.73
C THR A 88 -15.27 -8.82 5.76
N PRO A 89 -15.79 -8.21 6.84
CA PRO A 89 -14.97 -7.65 7.91
C PRO A 89 -13.99 -8.66 8.54
N GLU A 90 -14.37 -9.93 8.63
CA GLU A 90 -13.51 -11.02 9.11
C GLU A 90 -12.32 -11.25 8.19
N ILE A 91 -12.54 -11.20 6.87
CA ILE A 91 -11.46 -11.31 5.87
C ILE A 91 -10.53 -10.09 5.96
N VAL A 92 -11.08 -8.89 6.10
CA VAL A 92 -10.27 -7.68 6.31
C VAL A 92 -9.42 -7.82 7.58
N ALA A 93 -10.01 -8.25 8.69
CA ALA A 93 -9.28 -8.44 9.94
C ALA A 93 -8.18 -9.50 9.84
N ILE A 94 -8.49 -10.68 9.27
CA ILE A 94 -7.51 -11.78 9.18
C ILE A 94 -6.35 -11.43 8.25
N THR A 95 -6.64 -10.76 7.14
CA THR A 95 -5.59 -10.33 6.19
C THR A 95 -4.72 -9.23 6.79
N LEU A 96 -5.28 -8.30 7.58
CA LEU A 96 -4.50 -7.31 8.34
C LEU A 96 -3.58 -7.97 9.37
N MET A 97 -4.12 -8.91 10.16
CA MET A 97 -3.32 -9.68 11.12
C MET A 97 -2.23 -10.49 10.40
N TYR A 98 -2.57 -11.10 9.27
CA TYR A 98 -1.62 -11.87 8.47
C TYR A 98 -0.51 -10.99 7.89
N SER A 99 -0.78 -9.72 7.55
CA SER A 99 0.25 -8.78 7.11
C SER A 99 1.32 -8.47 8.16
N ILE A 100 1.13 -8.85 9.44
CA ILE A 100 2.21 -8.82 10.43
C ILE A 100 3.35 -9.76 10.03
N ALA A 101 3.09 -10.85 9.30
CA ALA A 101 4.17 -11.67 8.72
C ALA A 101 5.02 -10.87 7.72
N GLY A 102 4.39 -9.94 6.98
CA GLY A 102 5.07 -9.00 6.09
C GLY A 102 5.98 -8.02 6.83
N LEU A 103 5.65 -7.67 8.08
CA LEU A 103 6.53 -6.88 8.96
C LEU A 103 7.87 -7.59 9.16
N GLY A 104 7.86 -8.89 9.46
CA GLY A 104 9.07 -9.67 9.69
C GLY A 104 10.01 -9.68 8.46
N ILE A 105 9.44 -9.80 7.25
CA ILE A 105 10.21 -9.74 6.00
C ILE A 105 10.85 -8.37 5.82
N ALA A 106 10.10 -7.30 6.07
CA ALA A 106 10.59 -5.94 5.93
C ALA A 106 11.66 -5.61 7.00
N ILE A 107 11.52 -6.08 8.24
CA ILE A 107 12.57 -5.98 9.28
C ILE A 107 13.87 -6.66 8.82
N VAL A 108 13.79 -7.87 8.28
CA VAL A 108 14.97 -8.60 7.79
C VAL A 108 15.63 -7.87 6.61
N ASN A 109 14.85 -7.16 5.78
CA ASN A 109 15.39 -6.30 4.73
C ASN A 109 16.06 -5.05 5.31
N ASP A 110 15.49 -4.42 6.34
CA ASP A 110 16.07 -3.23 6.99
C ASP A 110 17.46 -3.52 7.60
N PHE A 111 17.70 -4.75 8.08
CA PHE A 111 19.04 -5.16 8.52
C PHE A 111 20.12 -5.10 7.43
N LYS A 112 19.74 -5.10 6.14
CA LYS A 112 20.68 -4.97 5.02
C LYS A 112 20.94 -3.52 4.61
N SER A 113 20.05 -2.60 4.97
CA SER A 113 20.12 -1.17 4.58
C SER A 113 20.66 -0.25 5.66
N ILE A 114 21.08 -0.79 6.81
CA ILE A 114 21.58 -0.06 8.00
C ILE A 114 22.52 1.10 7.65
N GLU A 115 23.54 0.87 6.82
CA GLU A 115 24.52 1.90 6.45
C GLU A 115 23.86 3.08 5.71
N GLY A 116 22.95 2.80 4.77
CA GLY A 116 22.24 3.81 3.99
C GLY A 116 21.15 4.53 4.79
N ASP A 117 20.46 3.82 5.69
CA ASP A 117 19.45 4.40 6.58
C ASP A 117 20.10 5.37 7.58
N ARG A 118 21.32 5.06 8.05
CA ARG A 118 22.12 5.92 8.91
C ARG A 118 22.60 7.19 8.19
N GLU A 119 23.03 7.08 6.93
CA GLU A 119 23.42 8.23 6.11
C GLU A 119 22.24 9.17 5.80
N LEU A 120 21.04 8.62 5.64
CA LEU A 120 19.80 9.36 5.36
C LEU A 120 19.06 9.83 6.62
N GLY A 121 19.56 9.50 7.81
CA GLY A 121 18.99 9.89 9.11
C GLY A 121 17.62 9.27 9.39
N LEU A 122 17.35 8.06 8.88
CA LEU A 122 16.09 7.34 9.11
C LEU A 122 16.14 6.58 10.45
N GLN A 123 15.02 6.54 11.17
CA GLN A 123 14.88 5.76 12.42
C GLN A 123 14.24 4.39 12.13
N SER A 124 14.90 3.59 11.30
CA SER A 124 14.55 2.18 11.08
C SER A 124 14.77 1.37 12.38
N ILE A 125 14.07 0.24 12.56
CA ILE A 125 14.17 -0.59 13.78
C ILE A 125 15.61 -0.99 14.19
N PRO A 126 16.54 -1.32 13.27
CA PRO A 126 17.90 -1.72 13.66
C PRO A 126 18.88 -0.56 13.92
N VAL A 127 18.45 0.71 13.85
CA VAL A 127 19.29 1.91 14.03
C VAL A 127 18.85 2.74 15.23
#